data_AF-V7F9J1-F1
#
_entry.id   AF-V7F9J1-F1
#
_cell.length_a   1.000
_cell.length_b   1.000
_cell.length_c   1.000
_cell.angle_alpha   90.00
_cell.angle_beta   90.00
_cell.angle_gamma   90.00
#
_symmetry.space_group_name_H-M   'P 1'
#
loop_
_entity.id
_entity.type
_entity.pdbx_description
1 polymer ?
#
loop_
_entity_poly.entity_id
_entity_poly.type
_entity_poly.pdbx_seq_one_letter_code
_entity_poly.pdbx_strand_id
1 'polypeptide(L)'
;MLLDLEADPYNPLTRLAVFRCPFDHDAVLLNAATAASLFRETGFTDIRSEHFLLLPSARPLARRVERVFAPLPLGAQYACSARV
;
A
#
# COMPACT_ATOMS: atom_id res chain seq x y z
N MET A 1 -4.52 -4.31 17.02
CA MET A 1 -4.19 -3.56 15.80
C MET A 1 -3.78 -4.58 14.77
N LEU A 2 -4.51 -4.62 13.65
CA LEU A 2 -4.21 -5.47 12.50
C LEU A 2 -3.55 -4.60 11.43
N LEU A 3 -2.52 -5.13 10.78
CA LEU A 3 -1.75 -4.47 9.74
C LEU A 3 -1.69 -5.40 8.52
N ASP A 4 -2.08 -4.87 7.38
CA ASP A 4 -2.05 -5.53 6.08
C ASP A 4 -1.12 -4.75 5.15
N LEU A 5 -0.21 -5.44 4.46
CA LEU A 5 0.81 -4.84 3.59
C LEU A 5 0.70 -5.45 2.20
N GLU A 6 0.49 -4.61 1.20
CA GLU A 6 0.19 -5.04 -0.15
C GLU A 6 0.92 -4.19 -1.19
N ALA A 7 1.14 -4.77 -2.37
CA ALA A 7 1.70 -4.05 -3.51
C ALA A 7 0.67 -3.07 -4.08
N ASP A 8 1.07 -1.83 -4.34
CA ASP A 8 0.14 -0.79 -4.80
C ASP A 8 -0.24 -0.99 -6.29
N PRO A 9 -1.50 -1.34 -6.60
CA PRO A 9 -1.93 -1.52 -8.00
C PRO A 9 -2.00 -0.21 -8.78
N TYR A 10 -2.00 0.95 -8.14
CA TYR A 10 -2.02 2.23 -8.85
C TYR A 10 -0.65 2.61 -9.39
N ASN A 11 0.43 1.99 -8.89
CA ASN A 11 1.77 2.23 -9.39
C ASN A 11 2.08 1.32 -10.61
N PRO A 12 2.26 1.89 -11.82
CA PRO A 12 2.48 1.09 -13.02
C PRO A 12 3.81 0.32 -13.00
N LEU A 13 4.83 0.84 -12.29
CA LEU A 13 6.12 0.15 -12.13
C LEU A 13 5.97 -1.07 -11.22
N THR A 14 5.23 -0.94 -10.12
CA THR A 14 4.88 -2.06 -9.25
C THR A 14 4.13 -3.13 -10.02
N ARG A 15 3.08 -2.74 -10.76
CA ARG A 15 2.31 -3.67 -11.60
C ARG A 15 3.18 -4.39 -12.62
N LEU A 16 4.10 -3.67 -13.26
CA LEU A 16 5.02 -4.26 -14.22
C LEU A 16 5.98 -5.25 -13.56
N ALA A 17 6.46 -4.95 -12.35
CA ALA A 17 7.34 -5.84 -11.60
C ALA A 17 6.63 -7.14 -11.22
N VAL A 18 5.40 -7.05 -10.71
CA VAL A 18 4.56 -8.20 -10.35
C VAL A 18 4.25 -9.03 -11.60
N PHE A 19 3.80 -8.39 -12.68
CA PHE A 19 3.49 -9.09 -13.94
C PHE A 19 4.68 -9.84 -14.55
N ARG A 20 5.90 -9.34 -14.36
CA ARG A 20 7.12 -9.98 -14.86
C ARG A 20 7.68 -11.05 -13.92
N CYS A 21 7.16 -11.16 -12.71
CA CYS A 21 7.61 -12.15 -11.74
C CYS A 21 6.92 -13.49 -12.04
N PRO A 22 7.66 -14.55 -12.41
CA PRO A 22 7.05 -15.85 -12.73
C PRO A 22 6.38 -16.50 -11.50
N PHE A 23 6.76 -16.10 -10.29
CA PHE A 23 6.12 -16.56 -9.05
C PHE A 23 4.75 -15.91 -8.82
N ASP A 24 4.54 -14.70 -9.33
CA ASP A 24 3.34 -13.89 -9.10
C ASP A 24 2.38 -13.89 -10.29
N HIS A 25 2.45 -14.90 -11.16
CA HIS A 25 1.66 -14.94 -12.40
C HIS A 25 0.13 -14.88 -12.16
N ASP A 26 -0.34 -15.40 -11.02
CA ASP A 26 -1.73 -15.40 -10.59
C ASP A 26 -2.03 -14.35 -9.52
N ALA A 27 -1.08 -13.46 -9.20
CA ALA A 27 -1.25 -12.48 -8.14
C ALA A 27 -2.34 -11.46 -8.51
N VAL A 28 -3.38 -11.38 -7.68
CA VAL A 28 -4.40 -10.32 -7.76
C VAL A 28 -3.99 -9.20 -6.81
N LEU A 29 -3.65 -8.04 -7.37
CA LEU A 29 -3.28 -6.88 -6.57
C LEU A 29 -4.51 -6.26 -5.90
N LEU A 30 -4.60 -6.40 -4.59
CA LEU A 30 -5.63 -5.78 -3.77
C LEU A 30 -5.32 -4.29 -3.60
N ASN A 31 -6.27 -3.41 -3.90
CA ASN A 31 -6.08 -1.98 -3.66
C ASN A 31 -6.46 -1.58 -2.22
N ALA A 32 -5.90 -0.48 -1.74
CA ALA A 32 -6.10 0.01 -0.37
C ALA A 32 -7.57 0.29 -0.01
N ALA A 33 -8.40 0.71 -0.98
CA ALA A 33 -9.81 0.96 -0.73
C ALA A 33 -10.57 -0.36 -0.48
N THR A 34 -10.25 -1.43 -1.21
CA THR A 34 -10.81 -2.76 -0.99
C THR A 34 -10.35 -3.34 0.34
N ALA A 35 -9.06 -3.26 0.67
CA ALA A 35 -8.54 -3.69 1.98
C ALA A 35 -9.26 -2.96 3.14
N ALA A 36 -9.44 -1.64 3.02
CA ALA A 36 -10.19 -0.86 4.00
C ALA A 36 -11.68 -1.25 4.08
N SER A 37 -12.32 -1.64 2.97
CA SER A 37 -13.70 -2.15 2.98
C SER A 37 -13.80 -3.45 3.77
N LEU A 38 -12.90 -4.40 3.51
CA LEU A 38 -12.85 -5.69 4.19
C LEU A 38 -12.66 -5.52 5.71
N PHE A 39 -11.85 -4.56 6.15
CA PHE A 39 -11.74 -4.23 7.58
C PHE A 39 -13.05 -3.69 8.15
N ARG A 40 -13.77 -2.82 7.44
CA ARG A 40 -15.08 -2.32 7.91
C ARG A 40 -16.10 -3.45 8.02
N GLU A 41 -16.16 -4.31 7.02
CA GLU A 41 -17.12 -5.43 6.95
C GLU A 41 -16.90 -6.44 8.09
N THR A 42 -15.68 -6.56 8.59
CA THR A 42 -15.31 -7.45 9.70
C THR A 42 -15.40 -6.78 11.08
N GLY A 43 -15.90 -5.53 11.15
CA GLY A 43 -16.15 -4.81 12.40
C GLY A 43 -14.96 -4.05 12.98
N PHE A 44 -13.86 -3.90 12.23
CA PHE A 44 -12.74 -3.05 12.65
C PHE A 44 -13.08 -1.55 12.51
N THR A 45 -12.44 -0.76 13.37
CA THR A 45 -12.54 0.70 13.50
C THR A 45 -11.14 1.36 13.35
N ASP A 46 -11.09 2.70 13.30
CA ASP A 46 -9.86 3.51 13.10
C ASP A 46 -9.01 3.01 11.91
N ILE A 47 -9.66 2.75 10.78
CA ILE A 47 -9.00 2.23 9.56
C ILE A 47 -8.22 3.35 8.88
N ARG A 48 -6.93 3.10 8.62
CA ARG A 48 -6.03 4.02 7.93
C ARG A 48 -5.22 3.30 6.88
N SER A 49 -5.02 3.94 5.74
CA SER A 49 -4.16 3.44 4.67
C SER A 49 -3.09 4.48 4.31
N GLU A 50 -1.85 4.04 4.21
CA GLU A 50 -0.71 4.87 3.84
C GLU A 50 0.15 4.15 2.80
N HIS A 51 0.53 4.84 1.74
CA HIS A 51 1.42 4.36 0.68
C HIS A 51 2.86 4.75 1.01
N PHE A 52 3.81 3.85 0.72
CA PHE A 52 5.22 4.03 1.02
C PHE A 52 6.09 3.42 -0.10
N LEU A 53 7.41 3.66 -0.04
CA LEU A 53 8.38 3.39 -1.11
C LEU A 53 8.19 4.27 -2.36
N LEU A 54 7.82 5.53 -2.15
CA LEU A 54 7.76 6.51 -3.25
C LEU A 54 9.15 6.88 -3.76
N LEU A 55 10.11 7.08 -2.86
CA LEU A 55 11.47 7.53 -3.17
C LEU A 55 12.49 6.45 -2.81
N PRO A 56 13.50 6.17 -3.67
CA PRO A 56 14.53 5.18 -3.40
C PRO A 56 15.64 5.76 -2.49
N SER A 57 15.26 6.45 -1.39
CA SER A 57 16.22 7.13 -0.52
C SER A 57 15.73 7.26 0.92
N ALA A 58 16.56 6.85 1.87
CA ALA A 58 16.29 7.02 3.30
C ALA A 58 16.71 8.40 3.87
N ARG A 59 17.06 9.38 3.02
CA ARG A 59 17.51 10.71 3.47
C ARG A 59 16.39 11.46 4.20
N PRO A 60 16.69 12.35 5.18
CA PRO A 60 15.66 13.07 5.94
C PRO A 60 14.66 13.85 5.09
N LEU A 61 15.15 14.49 4.02
CA LEU A 61 14.29 15.22 3.07
C LEU A 61 13.37 14.27 2.30
N ALA A 62 13.90 13.14 1.80
CA ALA A 62 13.12 12.13 1.10
C ALA A 62 12.01 11.57 2.01
N ARG A 63 12.33 11.23 3.26
CA ARG A 63 11.33 10.79 4.26
C ARG A 63 10.25 11.83 4.53
N ARG A 64 10.60 13.12 4.53
CA ARG A 64 9.61 14.19 4.71
C ARG A 64 8.67 14.28 3.51
N VAL A 65 9.22 14.24 2.30
CA VAL A 65 8.43 14.22 1.06
C VAL A 65 7.51 13.00 1.06
N GLU A 66 8.05 11.82 1.30
CA GLU A 66 7.30 10.57 1.33
C GLU A 66 6.13 10.61 2.32
N ARG A 67 6.33 11.14 3.53
CA ARG A 67 5.25 11.30 4.51
C ARG A 67 4.13 12.25 4.03
N VAL A 68 4.46 13.30 3.30
CA VAL A 68 3.45 14.23 2.74
C VAL A 68 2.61 13.54 1.67
N PHE A 69 3.24 12.68 0.87
CA PHE A 69 2.58 11.95 -0.22
C PHE A 69 2.01 10.59 0.20
N ALA A 70 2.22 10.14 1.44
CA ALA A 70 1.74 8.85 1.93
C ALA A 70 0.23 8.61 1.75
N PRO A 71 -0.67 9.61 1.88
CA PRO A 71 -2.09 9.40 1.60
C PRO A 71 -2.41 9.15 0.11
N LEU A 72 -1.50 9.46 -0.81
CA LEU A 72 -1.71 9.35 -2.25
C LEU A 72 -1.12 8.03 -2.79
N PRO A 73 -1.77 7.40 -3.78
CA PRO A 73 -1.38 6.10 -4.33
C PRO A 73 -0.18 6.21 -5.29
N LEU A 74 0.93 6.70 -4.77
CA LEU A 74 2.17 6.96 -5.51
C LEU A 74 3.31 6.05 -5.05
N GLY A 75 3.13 5.35 -3.93
CA GLY A 75 4.11 4.41 -3.38
C GLY A 75 4.21 3.13 -4.21
N ALA A 76 5.21 2.29 -3.91
CA ALA A 76 5.27 0.96 -4.51
C ALA A 76 4.38 -0.05 -3.74
N GLN A 77 4.14 0.22 -2.46
CA GLN A 77 3.36 -0.59 -1.55
C GLN A 77 2.47 0.32 -0.70
N TYR A 78 1.45 -0.27 -0.08
CA TYR A 78 0.66 0.40 0.94
C TYR A 78 0.47 -0.48 2.17
N ALA A 79 0.22 0.19 3.27
CA ALA A 79 -0.13 -0.41 4.54
C ALA A 79 -1.56 0.00 4.88
N CYS A 80 -2.44 -0.97 5.12
CA CYS A 80 -3.76 -0.73 5.69
C CYS A 80 -3.77 -1.25 7.13
N SER A 81 -4.10 -0.37 8.08
CA SER A 81 -4.12 -0.67 9.51
C SER A 81 -5.48 -0.42 10.10
N ALA A 82 -5.88 -1.26 11.05
CA ALA A 82 -7.17 -1.18 11.72
C ALA A 82 -7.11 -1.66 13.17
N ARG A 83 -8.11 -1.28 13.98
CA ARG A 83 -8.24 -1.63 15.41
C ARG A 83 -9.67 -2.11 15.69
N VAL A 84 -9.90 -2.73 16.85
CA VAL A 84 -11.27 -3.08 17.29
C VAL A 84 -11.67 -2.09 18.36
#